data_AF-A0AAV4ZGW8-F1
#
_entry.id   AF-A0AAV4ZGW8-F1
#
_cell.length_a   1.000
_cell.length_b   1.000
_cell.length_c   1.000
_cell.angle_alpha   90.00
_cell.angle_beta   90.00
_cell.angle_gamma   90.00
#
_symmetry.space_group_name_H-M   'P 1'
#
loop_
_entity.id
_entity.type
_entity.pdbx_description
1 polymer ?
#
loop_
_entity_poly.entity_id
_entity_poly.type
_entity_poly.pdbx_seq_one_letter_code
_entity_poly.pdbx_strand_id
1 'polypeptide(L)'
;MLPAHTEQLPVHTEESCMGYGDGGRYHNVGLSRRDLLPATRKQLATLYRLTRRDHSALGLNRGQASEAIDKAVEAKEEKRARRNAGGFERLYEIVYRQAAQAATDAGRSWLARHPEKLFDVAEADTLTPCHGVVGYAFLRKPPRSNPFMQWFAEHHPEAKGDVLVIDHEFMGRWERDLHVACQAAALKILKRQGVQGLRLFVREEPGENSRIQA
;
A
#
# COMPACT_ATOMS: atom_id res chain seq x y z
N MET A 1 67.18 53.90 11.17
CA MET A 1 65.87 54.44 11.56
C MET A 1 65.01 53.27 12.02
N LEU A 2 64.51 53.34 13.25
CA LEU A 2 63.62 52.40 13.97
C LEU A 2 62.21 52.32 13.33
N PRO A 3 61.27 51.44 13.79
CA PRO A 3 61.38 50.40 14.83
C PRO A 3 60.78 49.01 14.47
N ALA A 4 60.95 48.13 15.46
CA ALA A 4 60.38 46.81 15.69
C ALA A 4 58.85 46.65 15.50
N HIS A 5 58.45 45.44 15.12
CA HIS A 5 57.25 44.80 15.68
C HIS A 5 57.52 43.32 15.97
N THR A 6 57.61 43.03 17.25
CA THR A 6 57.57 41.72 17.89
C THR A 6 56.11 41.30 17.95
N GLU A 7 55.71 40.24 17.26
CA GLU A 7 54.43 39.56 17.53
C GLU A 7 54.72 38.20 18.16
N GLN A 8 54.28 38.12 19.41
CA GLN A 8 54.40 36.99 20.31
C GLN A 8 53.42 35.90 19.87
N LEU A 9 53.92 34.68 19.64
CA LEU A 9 53.10 33.48 19.53
C LEU A 9 52.46 33.18 20.89
N PRO A 10 51.13 32.97 20.99
CA PRO A 10 50.52 32.59 22.25
C PRO A 10 50.88 31.14 22.58
N VAL A 11 51.42 31.01 23.78
CA VAL A 11 51.73 29.80 24.52
C VAL A 11 50.47 28.94 24.63
N HIS A 12 50.45 27.76 24.00
CA HIS A 12 49.52 26.71 24.38
C HIS A 12 50.00 26.10 25.69
N THR A 13 49.52 26.66 26.79
CA THR A 13 49.56 26.05 28.12
C THR A 13 48.81 24.73 28.07
N GLU A 14 49.52 23.65 28.40
CA GLU A 14 48.91 22.42 28.89
C GLU A 14 48.04 22.78 30.10
N GLU A 15 46.75 22.43 30.05
CA GLU A 15 45.99 22.32 31.29
C GLU A 15 44.87 21.28 31.16
N SER A 16 45.05 20.27 32.01
CA SER A 16 44.02 19.51 32.68
C SER A 16 43.23 18.48 31.86
N CYS A 17 43.77 17.26 31.89
CA CYS A 17 42.98 16.05 31.97
C CYS A 17 41.97 16.16 33.13
N MET A 18 40.78 16.68 32.87
CA MET A 18 39.65 16.57 33.79
C MET A 18 39.04 15.18 33.65
N GLY A 19 39.17 14.40 34.72
CA GLY A 19 38.79 13.00 34.80
C GLY A 19 37.33 12.74 34.41
N TYR A 20 37.14 11.76 33.54
CA TYR A 20 35.86 11.10 33.36
C TYR A 20 35.68 10.07 34.47
N GLY A 21 35.09 10.53 35.56
CA GLY A 21 34.58 9.68 36.62
C GLY A 21 33.58 10.45 37.45
N ASP A 22 32.30 10.35 37.14
CA ASP A 22 31.29 10.04 38.16
C ASP A 22 29.95 9.65 37.53
N GLY A 23 29.34 8.60 38.07
CA GLY A 23 28.01 8.09 37.72
C GLY A 23 26.89 8.97 38.26
N GLY A 24 26.81 10.22 37.79
CA GLY A 24 25.89 11.23 38.29
C GLY A 24 24.73 11.54 37.34
N ARG A 25 23.50 11.36 37.83
CA ARG A 25 22.23 11.75 37.19
C ARG A 25 22.16 13.26 36.95
N TYR A 26 22.62 13.74 35.80
CA TYR A 26 22.32 15.09 35.32
C TYR A 26 21.89 15.06 33.86
N HIS A 27 20.62 14.70 33.64
CA HIS A 27 19.92 15.05 32.42
C HIS A 27 18.94 16.17 32.80
N ASN A 28 18.97 17.30 32.10
CA ASN A 28 18.05 18.45 32.21
C ASN A 28 18.52 19.67 33.01
N VAL A 29 19.80 20.03 32.96
CA VAL A 29 20.21 21.41 33.27
C VAL A 29 20.76 22.03 31.98
N GLY A 30 19.91 22.75 31.24
CA GLY A 30 20.34 23.55 30.08
C GLY A 30 19.58 23.41 28.75
N LEU A 31 18.54 22.57 28.64
CA LEU A 31 17.81 22.39 27.37
C LEU A 31 16.35 22.84 27.49
N SER A 32 16.11 24.14 27.39
CA SER A 32 14.76 24.74 27.29
C SER A 32 14.03 24.40 25.97
N ARG A 33 14.74 23.79 25.02
CA ARG A 33 14.30 23.49 23.66
C ARG A 33 14.18 21.98 23.44
N ARG A 34 12.94 21.51 23.18
CA ARG A 34 12.59 20.08 23.05
C ARG A 34 13.24 19.39 21.85
N ASP A 35 13.61 20.17 20.84
CA ASP A 35 14.29 19.82 19.60
C ASP A 35 15.77 19.44 19.81
N LEU A 36 16.42 20.02 20.81
CA LEU A 36 17.82 19.75 21.16
C LEU A 36 18.00 18.49 22.03
N LEU A 37 16.89 17.88 22.48
CA LEU A 37 16.94 16.61 23.20
C LEU A 37 17.44 15.49 22.27
N PRO A 38 18.02 14.42 22.83
CA PRO A 38 18.38 13.24 22.05
C PRO A 38 17.20 12.65 21.29
N ALA A 39 17.45 12.18 20.07
CA ALA A 39 16.45 11.52 19.23
C ALA A 39 15.81 10.35 19.98
N THR A 40 14.48 10.22 19.85
CA THR A 40 13.76 9.12 20.49
C THR A 40 14.05 7.80 19.78
N ARG A 41 13.99 6.68 20.52
CA ARG A 41 14.08 5.33 19.94
C ARG A 41 13.08 5.12 18.80
N LYS A 42 11.88 5.72 18.90
CA LYS A 42 10.86 5.68 17.85
C LYS A 42 11.33 6.40 16.58
N GLN A 43 11.90 7.59 16.69
CA GLN A 43 12.43 8.33 15.54
C GLN A 43 13.58 7.58 14.86
N LEU A 44 14.54 7.05 15.63
CA LEU A 44 15.64 6.25 15.09
C LEU A 44 15.14 4.97 14.39
N ALA A 45 14.15 4.29 14.96
CA ALA A 45 13.53 3.12 14.33
C ALA A 45 12.78 3.48 13.03
N THR A 46 12.10 4.62 12.98
CA THR A 46 11.45 5.12 11.76
C THR A 46 12.48 5.45 10.69
N LEU A 47 13.57 6.14 11.04
CA LEU A 47 14.66 6.48 10.13
C LEU A 47 15.34 5.22 9.56
N TYR A 48 15.56 4.21 10.41
CA TYR A 48 16.06 2.90 9.97
C TYR A 48 15.09 2.21 8.99
N ARG A 49 13.77 2.25 9.23
CA ARG A 49 12.78 1.68 8.32
C ARG A 49 12.77 2.39 6.95
N LEU A 50 13.00 3.70 6.93
CA LEU A 50 12.99 4.51 5.71
C LEU A 50 14.29 4.36 4.91
N THR A 51 15.44 4.34 5.58
CA THR A 51 16.77 4.41 4.93
C THR A 51 17.55 3.10 4.91
N ARG A 52 17.13 2.10 5.73
CA ARG A 52 17.84 0.83 5.97
C ARG A 52 19.28 0.98 6.46
N ARG A 53 19.60 2.12 7.07
CA ARG A 53 20.90 2.42 7.67
C ARG A 53 20.72 2.65 9.16
N ASP A 54 21.70 2.21 9.95
CA ASP A 54 21.71 2.48 11.38
C ASP A 54 22.20 3.91 11.63
N HIS A 55 21.39 4.68 12.34
CA HIS A 55 21.66 6.08 12.70
C HIS A 55 21.81 6.25 14.21
N SER A 56 21.81 5.15 14.97
CA SER A 56 21.99 5.18 16.43
C SER A 56 23.38 5.70 16.83
N ALA A 57 24.41 5.43 16.01
CA ALA A 57 25.78 5.86 16.23
C ALA A 57 26.03 7.35 15.93
N LEU A 58 25.09 8.04 15.27
CA LEU A 58 25.27 9.43 14.82
C LEU A 58 24.93 10.47 15.90
N GLY A 59 24.36 10.06 17.04
CA GLY A 59 24.05 10.98 18.15
C GLY A 59 23.05 12.08 17.79
N LEU A 60 22.07 11.78 16.93
CA LEU A 60 21.11 12.78 16.44
C LEU A 60 20.25 13.36 17.56
N ASN A 61 19.97 14.65 17.48
CA ASN A 61 18.93 15.28 18.30
C ASN A 61 17.52 15.09 17.68
N ARG A 62 16.46 15.43 18.41
CA ARG A 62 15.07 15.22 17.95
C ARG A 62 14.74 16.05 16.72
N GLY A 63 15.21 17.29 16.62
CA GLY A 63 15.00 18.15 15.47
C GLY A 63 15.64 17.56 14.21
N GLN A 64 16.92 17.21 14.28
CA GLN A 64 17.67 16.57 13.21
C GLN A 64 17.07 15.22 12.80
N ALA A 65 16.60 14.42 13.76
CA ALA A 65 15.94 13.15 13.46
C ALA A 65 14.61 13.35 12.75
N SER A 66 13.82 14.37 13.11
CA SER A 66 12.58 14.72 12.39
C SER A 66 12.89 15.23 10.98
N GLU A 67 13.81 16.17 10.82
CA GLU A 67 14.22 16.66 9.49
C GLU A 67 14.76 15.53 8.60
N ALA A 68 15.53 14.59 9.16
CA ALA A 68 16.04 13.44 8.42
C ALA A 68 14.92 12.47 8.04
N ILE A 69 13.89 12.32 8.87
CA ILE A 69 12.68 11.55 8.52
C ILE A 69 11.95 12.24 7.37
N ASP A 70 11.71 13.55 7.44
CA ASP A 70 10.99 14.30 6.42
C ASP A 70 11.72 14.23 5.07
N LYS A 71 13.05 14.48 5.06
CA LYS A 71 13.89 14.30 3.87
C LYS A 71 13.86 12.86 3.34
N ALA A 72 13.84 11.86 4.21
CA ALA A 72 13.78 10.47 3.79
C ALA A 72 12.40 10.09 3.23
N VAL A 73 11.32 10.72 3.70
CA VAL A 73 9.97 10.60 3.15
C VAL A 73 9.92 11.26 1.77
N GLU A 74 10.34 12.51 1.64
CA GLU A 74 10.39 13.24 0.38
C GLU A 74 11.23 12.51 -0.68
N ALA A 75 12.43 12.05 -0.33
CA ALA A 75 13.28 11.31 -1.25
C ALA A 75 12.65 9.98 -1.72
N LYS A 76 11.79 9.38 -0.89
CA LYS A 76 11.06 8.15 -1.22
C LYS A 76 9.86 8.45 -2.10
N GLU A 77 9.16 9.55 -1.85
CA GLU A 77 8.09 10.08 -2.70
C GLU A 77 8.63 10.51 -4.06
N GLU A 78 9.76 11.20 -4.14
CA GLU A 78 10.39 11.60 -5.40
C GLU A 78 10.87 10.38 -6.20
N LYS A 79 11.50 9.40 -5.54
CA LYS A 79 11.85 8.12 -6.20
C LYS A 79 10.61 7.38 -6.70
N ARG A 80 9.49 7.45 -5.96
CA ARG A 80 8.21 6.86 -6.38
C ARG A 80 7.63 7.61 -7.58
N ALA A 81 7.58 8.94 -7.52
CA ALA A 81 7.12 9.80 -8.61
C ALA A 81 7.94 9.60 -9.89
N ARG A 82 9.28 9.52 -9.79
CA ARG A 82 10.16 9.22 -10.93
C ARG A 82 9.93 7.82 -11.52
N ARG A 83 9.64 6.83 -10.67
CA ARG A 83 9.31 5.47 -11.13
C ARG A 83 7.94 5.41 -11.82
N ASN A 84 7.01 6.23 -11.36
CA ASN A 84 5.63 6.32 -11.84
C ASN A 84 5.48 7.16 -13.11
N ALA A 85 6.34 8.15 -13.33
CA ALA A 85 6.34 9.02 -14.52
C ALA A 85 6.57 8.26 -15.85
N GLY A 86 7.06 7.02 -15.80
CA GLY A 86 7.43 6.22 -16.98
C GLY A 86 6.28 5.45 -17.63
N GLY A 87 5.11 6.04 -17.92
CA GLY A 87 4.07 5.44 -18.78
C GLY A 87 3.39 4.13 -18.33
N PHE A 88 3.91 3.45 -17.31
CA PHE A 88 3.40 2.20 -16.77
C PHE A 88 2.05 2.37 -16.07
N GLU A 89 1.77 3.52 -15.47
CA GLU A 89 0.46 3.80 -14.85
C GLU A 89 -0.67 3.79 -15.90
N ARG A 90 -0.46 4.46 -17.04
CA ARG A 90 -1.42 4.43 -18.17
C ARG A 90 -1.59 3.03 -18.74
N LEU A 91 -0.52 2.23 -18.76
CA LEU A 91 -0.59 0.85 -19.22
C LEU A 91 -1.50 0.01 -18.31
N TYR A 92 -1.33 0.09 -16.99
CA TYR A 92 -2.17 -0.67 -16.06
C TYR A 92 -3.63 -0.21 -16.06
N GLU A 93 -3.87 1.09 -16.23
CA GLU A 93 -5.22 1.61 -16.42
C GLU A 93 -5.89 1.04 -17.67
N ILE A 94 -5.19 1.04 -18.81
CA ILE A 94 -5.69 0.43 -20.05
C ILE A 94 -5.96 -1.06 -19.86
N VAL A 95 -5.04 -1.77 -19.20
CA VAL A 95 -5.19 -3.21 -18.92
C VAL A 95 -6.40 -3.49 -18.01
N TYR A 96 -6.62 -2.67 -16.99
CA TYR A 96 -7.76 -2.79 -16.10
C TYR A 96 -9.08 -2.54 -16.84
N ARG A 97 -9.15 -1.49 -17.66
CA ARG A 97 -10.31 -1.22 -18.52
C ARG A 97 -10.59 -2.36 -19.51
N GLN A 98 -9.56 -2.93 -20.11
CA GLN A 98 -9.71 -4.10 -21.00
C GLN A 98 -10.22 -5.33 -20.24
N ALA A 99 -9.77 -5.55 -19.01
CA ALA A 99 -10.25 -6.64 -18.17
C ALA A 99 -11.72 -6.45 -17.78
N ALA A 100 -12.12 -5.22 -17.43
CA ALA A 100 -13.51 -4.84 -17.13
C ALA A 100 -14.44 -5.03 -18.33
N GLN A 101 -14.00 -4.62 -19.52
CA GLN A 101 -14.75 -4.82 -20.76
C GLN A 101 -14.92 -6.31 -21.06
N ALA A 102 -13.83 -7.09 -20.98
CA ALA A 102 -13.87 -8.53 -21.22
C ALA A 102 -14.79 -9.27 -20.22
N ALA A 103 -14.83 -8.83 -18.96
CA ALA A 103 -15.77 -9.34 -17.97
C ALA A 103 -17.23 -9.06 -18.37
N THR A 104 -17.50 -7.82 -18.79
CA THR A 104 -18.84 -7.40 -19.23
C THR A 104 -19.30 -8.18 -20.46
N ASP A 105 -18.44 -8.34 -21.47
CA ASP A 105 -18.76 -9.09 -22.69
C ASP A 105 -19.03 -10.58 -22.39
N ALA A 106 -18.25 -11.16 -21.47
CA ALA A 106 -18.46 -12.53 -21.00
C ALA A 106 -19.77 -12.69 -20.23
N GLY A 107 -20.12 -11.72 -19.38
CA GLY A 107 -21.39 -11.70 -18.66
C GLY A 107 -22.60 -11.62 -19.58
N ARG A 108 -22.56 -10.73 -20.59
CA ARG A 108 -23.59 -10.64 -21.64
C ARG A 108 -23.73 -11.95 -22.41
N SER A 109 -22.60 -12.56 -22.78
CA SER A 109 -22.57 -13.85 -23.48
C SER A 109 -23.08 -15.01 -22.62
N TRP A 110 -22.92 -14.94 -21.30
CA TRP A 110 -23.45 -15.93 -20.37
C TRP A 110 -24.97 -15.79 -20.24
N LEU A 111 -25.46 -14.56 -20.06
CA LEU A 111 -26.90 -14.24 -19.98
C LEU A 111 -27.64 -14.65 -21.26
N ALA A 112 -27.07 -14.35 -22.43
CA ALA A 112 -27.66 -14.75 -23.71
C ALA A 112 -27.81 -16.29 -23.86
N ARG A 113 -26.97 -17.06 -23.18
CA ARG A 113 -27.02 -18.54 -23.17
C ARG A 113 -27.92 -19.11 -22.07
N HIS A 114 -28.33 -18.30 -21.09
CA HIS A 114 -29.19 -18.70 -19.98
C HIS A 114 -30.38 -17.73 -19.86
N PRO A 115 -31.27 -17.69 -20.88
CA PRO A 115 -32.38 -16.74 -20.90
C PRO A 115 -33.47 -17.09 -19.86
N GLU A 116 -33.56 -18.36 -19.47
CA GLU A 116 -34.57 -18.83 -18.53
C GLU A 116 -34.25 -18.40 -17.10
N LYS A 117 -35.26 -17.87 -16.41
CA LYS A 117 -35.17 -17.52 -15.00
C LYS A 117 -35.41 -18.76 -14.15
N LEU A 118 -34.57 -18.99 -13.15
CA LEU A 118 -34.71 -20.11 -12.21
C LEU A 118 -35.55 -19.71 -10.98
N PHE A 119 -35.29 -18.54 -10.39
CA PHE A 119 -36.01 -18.01 -9.23
C PHE A 119 -35.84 -16.48 -9.14
N ASP A 120 -36.61 -15.84 -8.28
CA ASP A 120 -36.44 -14.42 -7.95
C ASP A 120 -35.74 -14.27 -6.60
N VAL A 121 -34.79 -13.34 -6.51
CA VAL A 121 -34.20 -12.91 -5.24
C VAL A 121 -34.93 -11.66 -4.78
N ALA A 122 -35.49 -11.71 -3.57
CA ALA A 122 -36.15 -10.55 -2.95
C ALA A 122 -35.11 -9.65 -2.29
N GLU A 123 -34.93 -8.44 -2.84
CA GLU A 123 -34.12 -7.38 -2.24
C GLU A 123 -35.02 -6.24 -1.81
N ALA A 124 -35.20 -6.04 -0.50
CA ALA A 124 -35.92 -4.93 0.15
C ALA A 124 -37.32 -4.60 -0.44
N ASP A 125 -37.39 -4.08 -1.67
CA ASP A 125 -38.59 -3.68 -2.42
C ASP A 125 -38.65 -4.21 -3.88
N THR A 126 -37.69 -5.02 -4.34
CA THR A 126 -37.64 -5.53 -5.72
C THR A 126 -37.38 -7.04 -5.78
N LEU A 127 -37.96 -7.69 -6.80
CA LEU A 127 -37.67 -9.07 -7.16
C LEU A 127 -36.70 -9.05 -8.33
N THR A 128 -35.47 -9.48 -8.08
CA THR A 128 -34.43 -9.57 -9.11
C THR A 128 -34.40 -10.98 -9.69
N PRO A 129 -34.62 -11.15 -11.01
CA PRO A 129 -34.61 -12.47 -11.62
C PRO A 129 -33.21 -13.06 -11.61
N CYS A 130 -33.10 -14.28 -11.08
CA CYS A 130 -31.87 -15.04 -10.98
C CYS A 130 -31.88 -16.19 -12.00
N HIS A 131 -30.85 -16.25 -12.82
CA HIS A 131 -30.72 -17.18 -13.94
C HIS A 131 -29.78 -18.36 -13.64
N GLY A 132 -29.21 -18.42 -12.44
CA GLY A 132 -28.19 -19.39 -12.07
C GLY A 132 -28.12 -19.66 -10.57
N VAL A 133 -27.15 -20.46 -10.16
CA VAL A 133 -26.92 -20.77 -8.74
C VAL A 133 -26.45 -19.52 -8.00
N VAL A 134 -27.00 -19.26 -6.80
CA VAL A 134 -26.56 -18.14 -5.94
C VAL A 134 -25.14 -18.39 -5.46
N GLY A 135 -24.31 -17.36 -5.58
CA GLY A 135 -22.96 -17.35 -5.04
C GLY A 135 -22.11 -16.32 -5.73
N TYR A 136 -20.82 -16.32 -5.41
CA TYR A 136 -19.94 -15.26 -5.88
C TYR A 136 -18.56 -15.79 -6.24
N ALA A 137 -17.93 -15.13 -7.20
CA ALA A 137 -16.57 -15.42 -7.62
C ALA A 137 -15.71 -14.17 -7.54
N PHE A 138 -14.45 -14.33 -7.16
CA PHE A 138 -13.53 -13.23 -6.98
C PHE A 138 -12.09 -13.65 -7.27
N LEU A 139 -11.24 -12.67 -7.59
CA LEU A 139 -9.82 -12.91 -7.75
C LEU A 139 -9.11 -12.67 -6.43
N ARG A 140 -8.25 -13.58 -5.99
CA ARG A 140 -7.39 -13.33 -4.84
C ARG A 140 -6.19 -12.49 -5.27
N LYS A 141 -5.94 -11.40 -4.55
CA LYS A 141 -4.80 -10.51 -4.76
C LYS A 141 -3.49 -11.26 -4.58
N PRO A 142 -2.54 -11.13 -5.52
CA PRO A 142 -1.18 -11.61 -5.31
C PRO A 142 -0.46 -10.75 -4.24
N PRO A 143 0.72 -11.18 -3.77
CA PRO A 143 1.51 -10.42 -2.80
C PRO A 143 1.73 -8.97 -3.24
N ARG A 144 1.78 -8.03 -2.27
CA ARG A 144 1.98 -6.58 -2.47
C ARG A 144 3.26 -6.20 -3.22
N SER A 145 4.17 -7.13 -3.48
CA SER A 145 5.35 -6.92 -4.31
C SER A 145 5.04 -6.81 -5.80
N ASN A 146 3.83 -7.19 -6.26
CA ASN A 146 3.42 -7.06 -7.65
C ASN A 146 3.15 -5.58 -8.02
N PRO A 147 3.81 -5.02 -9.05
CA PRO A 147 3.61 -3.62 -9.48
C PRO A 147 2.15 -3.28 -9.82
N PHE A 148 1.41 -4.20 -10.44
CA PHE A 148 -0.01 -4.02 -10.74
C PHE A 148 -0.84 -3.84 -9.46
N MET A 149 -0.50 -4.58 -8.40
CA MET A 149 -1.22 -4.47 -7.12
C MET A 149 -0.90 -3.20 -6.35
N GLN A 150 0.29 -2.64 -6.53
CA GLN A 150 0.64 -1.33 -5.98
C GLN A 150 -0.18 -0.25 -6.68
N TRP A 151 -0.20 -0.25 -8.02
CA TRP A 151 -1.03 0.64 -8.82
C TRP A 151 -2.52 0.52 -8.45
N PHE A 152 -3.05 -0.71 -8.37
CA PHE A 152 -4.46 -0.95 -8.03
C PHE A 152 -4.83 -0.42 -6.64
N ALA A 153 -3.96 -0.64 -5.63
CA ALA A 153 -4.21 -0.15 -4.27
C ALA A 153 -4.17 1.39 -4.15
N GLU A 154 -3.47 2.07 -5.06
CA GLU A 154 -3.42 3.54 -5.13
C GLU A 154 -4.70 4.12 -5.75
N HIS A 155 -5.23 3.46 -6.79
CA HIS A 155 -6.39 3.93 -7.53
C HIS A 155 -7.73 3.49 -6.93
N HIS A 156 -7.72 2.38 -6.18
CA HIS A 156 -8.89 1.79 -5.51
C HIS A 156 -8.62 1.61 -4.00
N PRO A 157 -8.45 2.71 -3.24
CA PRO A 157 -8.15 2.64 -1.80
C PRO A 157 -9.27 1.98 -0.97
N GLU A 158 -10.50 1.99 -1.47
CA GLU A 158 -11.68 1.32 -0.91
C GLU A 158 -11.58 -0.21 -0.98
N ALA A 159 -10.82 -0.75 -1.94
CA ALA A 159 -10.63 -2.18 -2.15
C ALA A 159 -9.67 -2.77 -1.09
N LYS A 160 -10.17 -2.88 0.14
CA LYS A 160 -9.47 -3.47 1.29
C LYS A 160 -9.52 -5.00 1.25
N GLY A 161 -8.57 -5.64 1.93
CA GLY A 161 -8.48 -7.11 2.02
C GLY A 161 -7.81 -7.79 0.82
N ASP A 162 -7.80 -9.12 0.85
CA ASP A 162 -7.10 -10.00 -0.10
C ASP A 162 -7.87 -10.26 -1.40
N VAL A 163 -9.00 -9.59 -1.59
CA VAL A 163 -9.90 -9.81 -2.71
C VAL A 163 -9.80 -8.69 -3.72
N LEU A 164 -9.66 -9.06 -5.00
CA LEU A 164 -9.75 -8.22 -6.17
C LEU A 164 -11.04 -8.59 -6.89
N VAL A 165 -11.98 -7.65 -6.95
CA VAL A 165 -13.13 -7.71 -7.83
C VAL A 165 -12.89 -6.68 -8.92
N ILE A 166 -12.96 -7.11 -10.18
CA ILE A 166 -12.84 -6.20 -11.31
C ILE A 166 -14.19 -5.53 -11.55
N ASP A 167 -14.18 -4.21 -11.66
CA ASP A 167 -15.40 -3.43 -11.87
C ASP A 167 -16.05 -3.80 -13.22
N HIS A 168 -17.28 -4.33 -13.18
CA HIS A 168 -18.03 -4.71 -14.38
C HIS A 168 -19.54 -4.53 -14.18
N GLU A 169 -20.29 -4.47 -15.29
CA GLU A 169 -21.74 -4.21 -15.31
C GLU A 169 -22.54 -5.11 -14.37
N PHE A 170 -22.15 -6.38 -14.25
CA PHE A 170 -22.89 -7.41 -13.50
C PHE A 170 -22.44 -7.62 -12.04
N MET A 171 -21.72 -6.68 -11.43
CA MET A 171 -21.19 -6.88 -10.06
C MET A 171 -22.28 -7.03 -8.99
N GLY A 172 -23.41 -6.36 -9.14
CA GLY A 172 -24.54 -6.44 -8.20
C GLY A 172 -25.44 -7.66 -8.38
N ARG A 173 -25.09 -8.57 -9.30
CA ARG A 173 -25.89 -9.78 -9.57
C ARG A 173 -25.54 -10.88 -8.57
N TRP A 174 -26.40 -11.90 -8.44
CA TRP A 174 -26.25 -12.96 -7.44
C TRP A 174 -25.77 -14.30 -8.03
N GLU A 175 -25.72 -14.41 -9.35
CA GLU A 175 -25.38 -15.65 -10.03
C GLU A 175 -23.89 -15.97 -9.97
N ARG A 176 -23.55 -17.06 -9.28
CA ARG A 176 -22.19 -17.58 -9.16
C ARG A 176 -21.55 -17.80 -10.53
N ASP A 177 -22.25 -18.48 -11.43
CA ASP A 177 -21.68 -18.89 -12.71
C ASP A 177 -21.49 -17.69 -13.66
N LEU A 178 -22.31 -16.65 -13.51
CA LEU A 178 -22.10 -15.35 -14.16
C LEU A 178 -20.82 -14.71 -13.62
N HIS A 179 -20.67 -14.62 -12.30
CA HIS A 179 -19.45 -14.08 -11.68
C HIS A 179 -18.20 -14.85 -12.09
N VAL A 180 -18.29 -16.18 -12.17
CA VAL A 180 -17.20 -17.02 -12.68
C VAL A 180 -16.85 -16.65 -14.12
N ALA A 181 -17.84 -16.52 -15.01
CA ALA A 181 -17.60 -16.13 -16.40
C ALA A 181 -16.93 -14.76 -16.52
N CYS A 182 -17.44 -13.77 -15.80
CA CYS A 182 -16.91 -12.40 -15.75
C CYS A 182 -15.46 -12.38 -15.24
N GLN A 183 -15.21 -12.96 -14.06
CA GLN A 183 -13.89 -12.93 -13.41
C GLN A 183 -12.86 -13.81 -14.13
N ALA A 184 -13.28 -14.92 -14.75
CA ALA A 184 -12.40 -15.74 -15.59
C ALA A 184 -11.96 -15.01 -16.86
N ALA A 185 -12.86 -14.27 -17.49
CA ALA A 185 -12.54 -13.45 -18.67
C ALA A 185 -11.57 -12.31 -18.32
N ALA A 186 -11.83 -11.59 -17.23
CA ALA A 186 -10.92 -10.58 -16.71
C ALA A 186 -9.54 -11.16 -16.38
N LEU A 187 -9.49 -12.30 -15.68
CA LEU A 187 -8.24 -12.99 -15.33
C LEU A 187 -7.41 -13.35 -16.57
N LYS A 188 -8.06 -13.74 -17.68
CA LYS A 188 -7.38 -14.05 -18.94
C LYS A 188 -6.67 -12.84 -19.52
N ILE A 189 -7.30 -11.66 -19.48
CA ILE A 189 -6.68 -10.40 -19.92
C ILE A 189 -5.51 -10.04 -19.01
N LEU A 190 -5.72 -10.07 -17.69
CA LEU A 190 -4.67 -9.74 -16.72
C LEU A 190 -3.45 -10.66 -16.86
N LYS A 191 -3.66 -11.97 -17.02
CA LYS A 191 -2.57 -12.94 -17.26
C LYS A 191 -1.85 -12.69 -18.58
N ARG A 192 -2.57 -12.36 -19.66
CA ARG A 192 -1.97 -12.04 -20.97
C ARG A 192 -1.03 -10.84 -20.88
N GLN A 193 -1.35 -9.88 -20.01
CA GLN A 193 -0.57 -8.67 -19.78
C GLN A 193 0.52 -8.84 -18.70
N GLY A 194 0.79 -10.09 -18.29
CA GLY A 194 1.89 -10.41 -17.37
C GLY A 194 1.55 -10.25 -15.88
N VAL A 195 0.28 -10.02 -15.51
CA VAL A 195 -0.13 -9.98 -14.10
C VAL A 195 -0.16 -11.41 -13.54
N GLN A 196 0.86 -11.75 -12.74
CA GLN A 196 1.03 -13.08 -12.17
C GLN A 196 0.47 -13.20 -10.74
N GLY A 197 0.17 -14.44 -10.34
CA GLY A 197 -0.23 -14.79 -8.97
C GLY A 197 -1.71 -14.59 -8.64
N LEU A 198 -2.51 -14.08 -9.59
CA LEU A 198 -3.96 -14.04 -9.47
C LEU A 198 -4.57 -15.44 -9.57
N ARG A 199 -5.49 -15.73 -8.67
CA ARG A 199 -6.24 -17.00 -8.62
C ARG A 199 -7.72 -16.70 -8.51
N LEU A 200 -8.53 -17.38 -9.32
CA LEU A 200 -9.98 -17.33 -9.22
C LEU A 200 -10.42 -18.20 -8.04
N PHE A 201 -11.23 -17.64 -7.17
CA PHE A 201 -11.90 -18.35 -6.10
C PHE A 201 -13.40 -18.22 -6.31
N VAL A 202 -14.09 -19.31 -6.01
CA VAL A 202 -15.54 -19.40 -6.05
C VAL A 202 -15.98 -19.69 -4.63
N ARG A 203 -16.89 -18.89 -4.11
CA ARG A 203 -17.55 -19.18 -2.83
C ARG A 203 -19.02 -19.40 -3.12
N GLU A 204 -19.46 -20.59 -2.76
CA GLU A 204 -20.87 -20.92 -2.67
C GLU A 204 -21.37 -20.36 -1.34
N GLU A 205 -22.43 -19.57 -1.39
CA GLU A 205 -23.21 -19.37 -0.18
C GLU A 205 -23.98 -20.66 0.06
N PRO A 206 -23.95 -21.23 1.28
CA PRO A 206 -24.81 -22.35 1.60
C PRO A 206 -26.25 -21.87 1.38
N GLY A 207 -26.89 -22.39 0.33
CA GLY A 207 -28.24 -21.96 0.00
C GLY A 207 -29.16 -22.13 1.21
N GLU A 208 -29.97 -21.11 1.49
CA GLU A 208 -31.09 -21.19 2.43
C GLU A 208 -32.16 -22.25 2.04
N ASN A 209 -31.88 -23.15 1.10
CA ASN A 209 -32.65 -24.38 0.90
C ASN A 209 -32.57 -25.35 2.10
N SER A 210 -31.80 -25.05 3.15
CA SER A 210 -31.81 -25.80 4.42
C SER A 210 -32.77 -25.25 5.49
N ARG A 211 -33.61 -24.24 5.20
CA ARG A 211 -34.67 -23.77 6.11
C ARG A 211 -35.99 -23.50 5.38
N ILE A 212 -36.46 -24.46 4.58
CA ILE A 212 -37.91 -24.63 4.45
C ILE A 212 -38.31 -25.53 5.62
N GLN A 213 -38.82 -24.91 6.68
CA GLN A 213 -39.48 -25.64 7.76
C GLN A 213 -40.68 -26.40 7.19
N ALA A 214 -40.88 -27.60 7.72
CA ALA A 214 -41.98 -28.52 7.45
C ALA A 214 -43.37 -27.88 7.63
#